data_AF-A0A7S1IU48-F1
#
_entry.id   AF-A0A7S1IU48-F1
#
_cell.length_a   1.000
_cell.length_b   1.000
_cell.length_c   1.000
_cell.angle_alpha   90.00
_cell.angle_beta   90.00
_cell.angle_gamma   90.00
#
_symmetry.space_group_name_H-M   'P 1'
#
loop_
_entity.id
_entity.type
_entity.pdbx_description
1 polymer ?
#
loop_
_entity_poly.entity_id
_entity_poly.type
_entity_poly.pdbx_seq_one_letter_code
_entity_poly.pdbx_strand_id
1 'polypeptide(L)'
;LDCLLRCPGDWSGATATVCGGHGECAEWRLGSGLCYCDTQWSGGDCTIPCPGAPACSGRGVCNRDTLGCQCLPGFAGPACDLQCPGDYRGACSAHGTCADG
;
A
#
# COMPACT_ATOMS: atom_id res chain seq x y z
N LEU A 1 -16.77 27.35 -1.29
CA LEU A 1 -16.23 26.56 -0.16
C LEU A 1 -16.91 25.21 -0.25
N ASP A 2 -16.34 24.39 -1.13
CA ASP A 2 -16.92 23.14 -1.57
C ASP A 2 -16.69 22.08 -0.49
N CYS A 3 -17.71 21.88 0.35
CA CYS A 3 -17.75 20.89 1.43
C CYS A 3 -17.93 19.44 0.90
N LEU A 4 -17.23 19.09 -0.19
CA LEU A 4 -17.41 17.84 -0.94
C LEU A 4 -16.24 16.86 -0.77
N LEU A 5 -15.46 16.98 0.31
CA LEU A 5 -14.47 15.96 0.69
C LEU A 5 -15.20 14.73 1.24
N ARG A 6 -15.86 14.00 0.34
CA ARG A 6 -16.55 12.74 0.58
C ARG A 6 -15.62 11.60 0.22
N CYS A 7 -15.76 10.50 0.93
CA CYS A 7 -14.93 9.34 0.64
C CYS A 7 -15.30 8.68 -0.68
N PRO A 8 -14.32 8.06 -1.35
CA PRO A 8 -14.57 7.19 -2.48
C PRO A 8 -15.65 6.16 -2.16
N GLY A 9 -16.69 6.11 -2.98
CA GLY A 9 -17.84 5.20 -2.79
C GLY A 9 -19.05 5.81 -2.06
N ASP A 10 -18.95 7.03 -1.51
CA ASP A 10 -20.08 7.67 -0.78
C ASP A 10 -21.19 8.26 -1.68
N TRP A 11 -21.12 8.09 -3.00
CA TRP A 11 -22.14 8.63 -3.91
C TRP A 11 -23.46 7.92 -3.70
N SER A 12 -24.52 8.68 -3.37
CA SER A 12 -25.88 8.24 -3.05
C SER A 12 -26.65 7.55 -4.20
N GLY A 13 -25.93 6.97 -5.17
CA GLY A 13 -26.46 6.21 -6.29
C GLY A 13 -25.44 5.28 -6.96
N ALA A 14 -24.26 5.04 -6.36
CA ALA A 14 -23.28 4.10 -6.90
C ALA A 14 -23.25 2.81 -6.07
N THR A 15 -23.12 1.65 -6.72
CA THR A 15 -22.84 0.35 -6.07
C THR A 15 -21.41 0.27 -5.51
N ALA A 16 -20.76 1.42 -5.32
CA ALA A 16 -19.38 1.50 -4.88
C ALA A 16 -19.39 1.52 -3.35
N THR A 17 -18.78 0.50 -2.73
CA THR A 17 -18.60 0.47 -1.28
C THR A 17 -17.60 1.55 -0.89
N VAL A 18 -17.86 2.24 0.23
CA VAL A 18 -16.93 3.23 0.79
C VAL A 18 -15.56 2.60 0.96
N CYS A 19 -14.52 3.22 0.39
CA CYS A 19 -13.15 2.71 0.38
C CYS A 19 -13.06 1.25 -0.14
N GLY A 20 -13.85 0.92 -1.16
CA GLY A 20 -13.87 -0.42 -1.77
C GLY A 20 -14.36 -1.53 -0.83
N GLY A 21 -14.75 -1.21 0.41
CA GLY A 21 -14.99 -2.18 1.48
C GLY A 21 -13.71 -2.71 2.15
N HIS A 22 -12.58 -2.06 1.91
CA HIS A 22 -11.24 -2.49 2.34
C HIS A 22 -10.49 -1.38 3.08
N GLY A 23 -11.23 -0.51 3.77
CA GLY A 23 -10.64 0.59 4.51
C GLY A 23 -11.67 1.43 5.24
N GLU A 24 -11.14 2.30 6.09
CA GLU A 24 -11.91 3.21 6.91
C GLU A 24 -11.83 4.62 6.30
N CYS A 25 -12.99 5.22 6.09
CA CYS A 25 -13.10 6.59 5.64
C CYS A 25 -12.78 7.55 6.79
N ALA A 26 -11.90 8.53 6.54
CA ALA A 26 -11.52 9.57 7.49
C ALA A 26 -12.63 10.63 7.67
N GLU A 27 -13.80 10.24 8.19
CA GLU A 27 -14.98 11.10 8.28
C GLU A 27 -15.15 11.74 9.67
N TRP A 28 -14.63 12.97 9.86
CA TRP A 28 -15.01 13.80 11.00
C TRP A 28 -15.08 15.28 10.64
N ARG A 29 -16.23 15.74 10.12
CA ARG A 29 -16.69 17.15 9.93
C ARG A 29 -15.73 18.17 9.26
N LEU A 30 -14.50 17.78 8.95
CA LEU A 30 -13.37 18.45 8.31
C LEU A 30 -12.53 17.41 7.51
N GLY A 31 -13.05 16.17 7.39
CA GLY A 31 -12.34 15.01 6.85
C GLY A 31 -11.88 15.23 5.41
N SER A 32 -10.70 14.73 5.09
CA SER A 32 -10.04 14.91 3.79
C SER A 32 -10.64 14.05 2.67
N GLY A 33 -11.72 13.31 2.92
CA GLY A 33 -12.27 12.33 1.97
C GLY A 33 -11.27 11.20 1.65
N LEU A 34 -10.27 10.97 2.51
CA LEU A 34 -9.25 9.96 2.30
C LEU A 34 -9.67 8.64 2.93
N CYS A 35 -9.42 7.56 2.19
CA CYS A 35 -9.51 6.20 2.72
C CYS A 35 -8.21 5.79 3.40
N TYR A 36 -8.34 5.17 4.57
CA TYR A 36 -7.28 4.44 5.25
C TYR A 36 -7.48 2.94 4.99
N CYS A 37 -6.64 2.38 4.13
CA CYS A 37 -6.81 1.00 3.67
C CYS A 37 -6.39 -0.03 4.71
N ASP A 38 -7.06 -1.17 4.68
CA ASP A 38 -6.62 -2.39 5.34
C ASP A 38 -5.23 -2.80 4.82
N THR A 39 -4.49 -3.56 5.62
CA THR A 39 -3.08 -3.92 5.33
C THR A 39 -2.85 -4.63 3.99
N GLN A 40 -3.88 -5.23 3.39
CA GLN A 40 -3.81 -5.92 2.09
C GLN A 40 -4.21 -5.04 0.91
N TRP A 41 -4.56 -3.77 1.12
CA TRP A 41 -5.16 -2.90 0.11
C TRP A 41 -4.50 -1.52 0.07
N SER A 42 -4.62 -0.87 -1.08
CA SER A 42 -3.92 0.35 -1.44
C SER A 42 -4.70 1.16 -2.49
N GLY A 43 -4.16 2.31 -2.85
CA GLY A 43 -4.79 3.28 -3.73
C GLY A 43 -5.70 4.26 -2.99
N GLY A 44 -6.22 5.24 -3.74
CA GLY A 44 -7.09 6.28 -3.18
C GLY A 44 -8.38 5.73 -2.56
N ASP A 45 -8.86 4.61 -3.11
CA ASP A 45 -10.17 4.02 -2.79
C ASP A 45 -10.03 2.61 -2.18
N CYS A 46 -8.81 2.17 -1.82
CA CYS A 46 -8.52 0.84 -1.27
C CYS A 46 -9.00 -0.35 -2.12
N THR A 47 -9.09 -0.17 -3.44
CA THR A 47 -9.50 -1.22 -4.39
C THR A 47 -8.32 -1.97 -5.01
N ILE A 48 -7.09 -1.54 -4.73
CA ILE A 48 -5.88 -2.11 -5.32
C ILE A 48 -5.21 -3.01 -4.28
N PRO A 49 -5.13 -4.32 -4.49
CA PRO A 49 -4.46 -5.21 -3.54
C PRO A 49 -2.96 -4.94 -3.52
N CYS A 50 -2.39 -4.93 -2.32
CA CYS A 50 -0.95 -4.87 -2.13
C CYS A 50 -0.29 -6.16 -2.64
N PRO A 51 0.88 -6.07 -3.28
CA PRO A 51 1.58 -7.25 -3.77
C PRO A 51 2.03 -8.15 -2.60
N GLY A 52 1.91 -9.47 -2.79
CA GLY A 52 2.26 -10.48 -1.79
C GLY A 52 1.09 -10.92 -0.90
N ALA A 53 1.20 -12.12 -0.32
CA ALA A 53 0.22 -12.68 0.61
C ALA A 53 0.96 -13.34 1.79
N PRO A 54 0.97 -12.77 3.00
CA PRO A 54 0.37 -11.47 3.36
C PRO A 54 1.05 -10.30 2.61
N ALA A 55 0.38 -9.15 2.48
CA ALA A 55 0.94 -7.95 1.84
C ALA A 55 2.43 -7.71 2.15
N CYS A 56 3.18 -7.43 1.09
CA CYS A 56 4.63 -7.30 1.11
C CYS A 56 5.34 -8.49 1.75
N SER A 57 4.75 -9.68 1.66
CA SER A 57 5.20 -10.93 2.30
C SER A 57 5.40 -10.82 3.81
N GLY A 58 4.77 -9.83 4.47
CA GLY A 58 5.04 -9.45 5.86
C GLY A 58 6.45 -8.89 6.10
N ARG A 59 7.15 -8.52 5.03
CA ARG A 59 8.56 -8.10 4.98
C ARG A 59 8.72 -6.71 4.40
N GLY A 60 7.65 -5.92 4.40
CA GLY A 60 7.64 -4.56 3.90
C GLY A 60 6.35 -3.83 4.28
N VAL A 61 6.28 -2.57 3.89
CA VAL A 61 5.10 -1.71 4.08
C VAL A 61 4.53 -1.37 2.71
N CYS A 62 3.25 -1.63 2.51
CA CYS A 62 2.58 -1.26 1.26
C CYS A 62 2.36 0.25 1.22
N ASN A 63 2.88 0.91 0.20
CA ASN A 63 2.73 2.35 0.02
C ASN A 63 1.50 2.64 -0.86
N ARG A 64 0.58 3.46 -0.33
CA ARG A 64 -0.68 3.82 -0.99
C ARG A 64 -0.52 4.67 -2.24
N ASP A 65 0.57 5.43 -2.34
CA ASP A 65 0.80 6.41 -3.41
C ASP A 65 1.55 5.76 -4.59
N THR A 66 2.53 4.90 -4.29
CA THR A 66 3.26 4.16 -5.33
C THR A 66 2.59 2.83 -5.71
N LEU A 67 1.61 2.36 -4.93
CA LEU A 67 0.95 1.05 -5.08
C LEU A 67 1.92 -0.13 -5.00
N GLY A 68 3.09 0.09 -4.38
CA GLY A 68 4.18 -0.87 -4.29
C GLY A 68 4.61 -1.10 -2.85
N CYS A 69 5.37 -2.17 -2.63
CA CYS A 69 5.90 -2.50 -1.32
C CYS A 69 7.25 -1.83 -1.07
N GLN A 70 7.36 -1.10 0.04
CA GLN A 70 8.63 -0.65 0.60
C GLN A 70 9.20 -1.78 1.46
N CYS A 71 10.18 -2.49 0.93
CA CYS A 71 10.75 -3.66 1.60
C CYS A 71 11.62 -3.29 2.81
N LEU A 72 11.58 -4.15 3.83
CA LEU A 72 12.49 -4.11 4.96
C LEU A 72 13.93 -4.42 4.48
N PRO A 73 14.95 -3.94 5.20
CA PRO A 73 16.34 -4.23 4.87
C PRO A 73 16.61 -5.73 4.70
N GLY A 74 17.22 -6.10 3.58
CA GLY A 74 17.51 -7.51 3.24
C GLY A 74 16.40 -8.21 2.46
N PHE A 75 15.31 -7.51 2.13
CA PHE A 75 14.25 -8.01 1.24
C PHE A 75 14.09 -7.11 0.02
N ALA A 76 13.67 -7.71 -1.09
CA ALA A 76 13.50 -7.06 -2.38
C ALA A 76 12.38 -7.75 -3.19
N GLY A 77 12.12 -7.21 -4.38
CA GLY A 77 11.06 -7.65 -5.26
C GLY A 77 9.73 -6.95 -4.98
N PRO A 78 8.77 -7.04 -5.92
CA PRO A 78 7.53 -6.27 -5.87
C PRO A 78 6.68 -6.59 -4.64
N ALA A 79 6.81 -7.80 -4.07
CA ALA A 79 6.11 -8.22 -2.86
C ALA A 79 7.06 -8.46 -1.67
N CYS A 80 8.31 -7.98 -1.72
CA CYS A 80 9.34 -8.21 -0.70
C CYS A 80 9.56 -9.69 -0.33
N ASP A 81 9.25 -10.58 -1.28
CA ASP A 81 9.38 -12.03 -1.16
C ASP A 81 10.82 -12.51 -1.42
N LEU A 82 11.64 -11.70 -2.08
CA LEU A 82 13.02 -12.04 -2.38
C LEU A 82 13.91 -11.64 -1.20
N GLN A 83 14.59 -12.61 -0.60
CA GLN A 83 15.62 -12.34 0.40
C GLN A 83 16.97 -12.11 -0.29
N CYS A 84 17.61 -10.98 -0.01
CA CYS A 84 18.92 -10.68 -0.55
C CYS A 84 19.96 -11.67 0.03
N PRO A 85 20.76 -12.36 -0.79
CA PRO A 85 21.85 -13.20 -0.28
C PRO A 85 22.98 -12.31 0.26
N GLY A 86 23.12 -12.25 1.59
CA GLY A 86 24.14 -11.47 2.33
C GLY A 86 23.55 -10.32 3.16
N ASP A 87 24.37 -9.69 4.02
CA ASP A 87 23.99 -8.47 4.73
C ASP A 87 23.66 -7.33 3.74
N TYR A 88 22.80 -6.37 4.12
CA TYR A 88 22.51 -5.16 3.32
C TYR A 88 23.78 -4.34 2.95
N ARG A 89 24.92 -4.66 3.56
CA ARG A 89 26.25 -4.06 3.30
C ARG A 89 27.07 -4.85 2.27
N GLY A 90 26.59 -6.00 1.81
CA GLY A 90 27.34 -6.93 0.95
C GLY A 90 26.45 -7.91 0.18
N ALA A 91 25.19 -7.55 -0.08
CA ALA A 91 24.32 -8.35 -0.94
C ALA A 91 25.01 -8.56 -2.30
N CYS A 92 24.95 -9.78 -2.84
CA CYS A 92 25.68 -10.18 -4.06
C CYS A 92 27.22 -10.16 -3.97
N SER A 93 27.82 -10.42 -2.80
CA SER A 93 29.29 -10.59 -2.68
C SER A 93 30.10 -9.40 -3.21
N ALA A 94 29.58 -8.17 -3.08
CA ALA A 94 30.13 -6.93 -3.65
C ALA A 94 30.07 -6.78 -5.19
N HIS A 95 29.34 -7.64 -5.89
CA HIS A 95 29.14 -7.58 -7.34
C HIS A 95 27.83 -6.92 -7.79
N GLY A 96 26.98 -6.47 -6.87
CA GLY A 96 25.75 -5.77 -7.21
C GLY A 96 25.05 -5.22 -5.98
N THR A 97 24.14 -4.28 -6.18
CA THR A 97 23.22 -3.83 -5.14
C THR A 97 21.94 -4.64 -5.25
N CYS A 98 21.46 -5.18 -4.13
CA CYS A 98 20.08 -5.65 -4.04
C CYS A 98 19.21 -4.39 -4.12
N ALA A 99 18.76 -4.04 -5.32
CA ALA A 99 17.94 -2.87 -5.55
C ALA A 99 16.49 -3.22 -5.21
N ASP A 100 15.84 -2.36 -4.43
CA ASP A 100 14.40 -2.29 -4.36
C ASP A 100 13.88 -1.97 -5.78
N GLY A 101 13.10 -2.89 -6.34
CA GLY A 101 12.50 -2.74 -7.66
C GLY A 101 11.09 -2.19 -7.51
#